data_AF-A0A0K1JGQ0-F1
#
_entry.id   AF-A0A0K1JGQ0-F1
#
_cell.length_a   1.000
_cell.length_b   1.000
_cell.length_c   1.000
_cell.angle_alpha   90.00
_cell.angle_beta   90.00
_cell.angle_gamma   90.00
#
_symmetry.space_group_name_H-M   'P 1'
#
loop_
_entity.id
_entity.type
_entity.pdbx_description
1 polymer ?
#
loop_
_entity_poly.entity_id
_entity_poly.type
_entity_poly.pdbx_seq_one_letter_code
_entity_poly.pdbx_strand_id
1 'polypeptide(L)' 'MNRKQYALTIIWSDTAAPDLPTLVGPFYARSEAEKWGRLNVPNGSYLVAHLAQPYADRFEDPR' A
#
# COMPACT_ATOMS: atom_id res chain seq x y z
N MET A 1 -8.28 -14.69 -14.52
CA MET A 1 -7.19 -13.77 -14.94
C MET A 1 -6.69 -13.08 -13.68
N ASN A 2 -5.58 -13.54 -13.09
CA ASN A 2 -5.07 -12.99 -11.82
C ASN A 2 -4.70 -11.53 -12.02
N ARG A 3 -5.55 -10.61 -11.53
CA ARG A 3 -5.28 -9.17 -11.61
C ARG A 3 -4.12 -8.87 -10.68
N LYS A 4 -3.03 -8.34 -11.25
CA LYS A 4 -1.86 -7.90 -10.49
C LYS A 4 -2.29 -6.73 -9.59
N GLN A 5 -2.25 -6.92 -8.28
CA GLN A 5 -2.55 -5.89 -7.30
C GLN A 5 -1.26 -5.38 -6.66
N TYR A 6 -1.24 -4.13 -6.26
CA TYR A 6 -0.10 -3.47 -5.64
C TYR A 6 -0.49 -2.89 -4.29
N ALA A 7 0.46 -2.83 -3.37
CA ALA A 7 0.32 -2.14 -2.10
C ALA A 7 1.53 -1.23 -1.86
N LEU A 8 1.28 -0.16 -1.12
CA LEU A 8 2.27 0.75 -0.57
C LEU A 8 2.59 0.33 0.86
N THR A 9 3.86 0.11 1.15
CA THR A 9 4.37 0.06 2.52
C THR A 9 4.98 1.42 2.85
N ILE A 10 4.46 2.11 3.86
CA ILE A 10 4.92 3.45 4.25
C ILE A 10 5.92 3.32 5.40
N ILE A 11 7.05 3.99 5.28
CA ILE A 11 8.12 4.07 6.26
C ILE A 11 8.23 5.54 6.68
N TRP A 12 7.62 5.87 7.82
CA TRP A 12 7.69 7.20 8.38
C TRP A 12 9.06 7.43 9.02
N SER A 13 9.71 8.55 8.71
CA SER A 13 11.05 8.88 9.22
C SER A 13 11.03 9.45 10.63
N ASP A 14 9.87 9.92 11.10
CA ASP A 14 9.70 10.52 12.41
C ASP A 14 9.05 9.52 13.37
N THR A 15 9.59 9.39 14.59
CA THR A 15 9.00 8.61 15.70
C THR A 15 7.61 9.11 16.12
N ALA A 16 7.16 10.24 15.56
CA ALA A 16 5.83 10.81 15.67
C ALA A 16 4.88 10.35 14.55
N ALA A 17 5.08 9.16 13.96
CA ALA A 17 4.14 8.56 13.02
C ALA A 17 2.78 8.34 13.72
N PRO A 18 1.72 9.10 13.37
CA PRO A 18 0.53 9.19 14.19
C PRO A 18 -0.49 8.12 13.77
N ASP A 19 -0.46 6.91 14.32
CA ASP A 19 -1.47 5.85 14.05
C ASP A 19 -1.77 5.60 12.54
N LEU A 20 -0.86 6.01 11.64
CA LEU A 20 -1.11 5.94 10.21
C LEU A 20 -0.86 4.52 9.69
N PRO A 21 -1.69 4.06 8.74
CA PRO A 21 -1.55 2.72 8.19
C PRO A 21 -0.18 2.55 7.53
N THR A 22 0.58 1.54 7.98
CA THR A 22 1.85 1.16 7.36
C THR A 22 1.63 0.52 5.98
N LEU A 23 0.43 0.02 5.69
CA LEU A 23 0.07 -0.62 4.44
C LEU A 23 -1.16 0.05 3.81
N VAL A 24 -1.05 0.46 2.54
CA VAL A 24 -2.14 1.10 1.78
C VAL A 24 -2.34 0.38 0.45
N GLY A 25 -3.59 0.06 0.11
CA GLY A 25 -3.96 -0.69 -1.09
C GLY A 25 -5.23 -1.53 -0.84
N PRO A 26 -5.60 -2.42 -1.77
CA PRO A 26 -4.92 -2.75 -3.03
C PRO A 26 -5.12 -1.70 -4.13
N PHE A 27 -4.09 -1.48 -4.95
CA PHE A 27 -4.13 -0.70 -6.18
C PHE A 27 -4.07 -1.63 -7.40
N TYR A 28 -4.71 -1.24 -8.51
CA TYR A 28 -4.71 -2.04 -9.74
C TYR A 28 -3.52 -1.72 -10.66
N ALA A 29 -2.83 -0.59 -10.43
CA ALA A 29 -1.63 -0.21 -11.13
C ALA A 29 -0.54 0.27 -10.16
N ARG A 30 0.72 -0.09 -10.47
CA ARG A 30 1.88 0.40 -9.71
C ARG A 30 1.97 1.92 -9.70
N SER A 31 1.70 2.57 -10.84
CA SER A 31 1.74 4.02 -10.98
C SER A 31 0.69 4.74 -10.14
N GLU A 32 -0.47 4.12 -9.92
CA GLU A 32 -1.51 4.64 -9.04
C GLU A 32 -1.06 4.63 -7.59
N ALA A 33 -0.47 3.52 -7.15
CA ALA A 33 0.15 3.40 -5.83
C ALA A 33 1.27 4.44 -5.65
N GLU A 34 2.18 4.59 -6.62
CA GLU A 34 3.26 5.58 -6.55
C GLU A 34 2.73 7.03 -6.49
N LYS A 35 1.67 7.34 -7.25
CA LYS A 35 1.03 8.66 -7.20
C LYS A 35 0.40 8.94 -5.85
N TRP A 36 -0.28 7.95 -5.27
CA TRP A 36 -0.85 8.08 -3.92
C TRP A 36 0.24 8.32 -2.88
N GLY A 37 1.33 7.54 -2.92
CA GLY A 37 2.45 7.66 -1.98
C GLY A 37 3.08 9.06 -2.03
N ARG A 38 3.33 9.58 -3.24
CA ARG A 38 3.89 10.93 -3.42
C ARG A 38 3.00 12.04 -2.86
N LEU A 39 1.68 11.88 -2.92
CA LEU A 39 0.73 12.89 -2.44
C LEU A 39 0.48 12.83 -0.94
N ASN A 40 0.47 11.62 -0.36
CA ASN A 40 0.01 11.39 1.01
C ASN A 40 1.15 11.10 2.00
N VAL A 41 2.38 10.88 1.52
CA VAL A 41 3.56 10.63 2.35
C VAL A 41 4.57 11.78 2.18
N PRO A 42 4.25 13.00 2.66
CA PRO A 42 5.13 14.15 2.50
C PRO A 42 6.42 14.06 3.34
N ASN A 43 6.38 13.37 4.48
CA ASN A 43 7.48 13.24 5.45
C ASN A 43 7.84 11.77 5.73
N GLY A 44 7.92 10.97 4.67
CA GLY A 44 8.25 9.55 4.79
C GLY A 44 8.74 8.97 3.49
N SER A 45 9.21 7.75 3.56
CA SER A 45 9.51 6.93 2.38
C SER A 45 8.37 5.94 2.17
N TYR A 46 8.21 5.47 0.94
CA TYR A 46 7.24 4.41 0.65
C TYR A 46 7.82 3.41 -0.35
N LEU A 47 7.39 2.16 -0.23
CA LEU A 47 7.76 1.06 -1.11
C LEU A 47 6.50 0.52 -1.76
N VAL A 48 6.51 0.41 -3.09
CA VAL A 48 5.42 -0.22 -3.84
C VAL A 48 5.80 -1.64 -4.18
N ALA A 49 5.03 -2.60 -3.67
CA ALA A 49 5.22 -4.02 -3.90
C ALA A 49 3.98 -4.64 -4.54
N HIS A 50 4.18 -5.70 -5.31
CA HIS A 50 3.08 -6.53 -5.76
C HIS A 50 2.51 -7.31 -4.57
N LEU A 51 1.20 -7.31 -4.42
CA LEU A 51 0.51 -8.19 -3.48
C LEU A 51 0.66 -9.63 -3.98
N ALA A 52 1.62 -10.36 -3.43
CA ALA A 52 1.70 -11.79 -3.60
C ALA A 52 0.49 -12.43 -2.90
N GLN A 53 -0.22 -13.34 -3.59
CA GLN A 53 -1.25 -14.18 -3.01
C GLN A 53 -0.60 -15.06 -1.92
N PRO A 54 -0.72 -14.65 -0.65
CA PRO A 54 -1.88 -15.04 0.16
C PRO A 54 -2.69 -13.87 0.74
N TYR A 55 -2.34 -12.62 0.42
CA TYR A 55 -3.06 -11.44 0.93
C TYR A 55 -4.26 -11.02 0.09
N ALA A 56 -4.32 -11.40 -1.19
CA ALA A 56 -5.47 -11.09 -2.06
C ALA A 56 -6.75 -11.80 -1.57
N ASP A 57 -6.64 -13.03 -1.07
CA ASP A 57 -7.79 -13.81 -0.58
C ASP A 57 -8.35 -13.31 0.75
N ARG A 58 -7.58 -12.52 1.53
CA ARG A 58 -8.04 -11.97 2.82
C ARG A 58 -8.89 -10.70 2.69
N PHE A 59 -8.96 -10.09 1.51
CA PHE A 59 -9.81 -8.91 1.26
C PHE A 59 -11.10 -9.25 0.51
N GLU A 60 -11.31 -10.51 0.10
CA GLU A 60 -12.51 -10.95 -0.64
C GLU A 60 -13.53 -11.74 0.21
N ASP A 61 -13.45 -11.78 1.54
CA ASP A 61 -14.48 -12.43 2.37
C ASP A 61 -14.80 -11.63 3.66
N PRO A 62 -15.78 -10.69 3.61
CA PRO A 62 -16.59 -10.35 4.76
C PRO A 62 -17.85 -11.22 4.71
N ARG A 63 -17.75 -12.45 5.19
CA ARG A 63 -18.92 -13.23 5.64
C ARG A 63 -19.60 -12.52 6.80
#